data_AF-A0A923Y337-F1
#
_entry.id   AF-A0A923Y337-F1
#
_cell.length_a   1.000
_cell.length_b   1.000
_cell.length_c   1.000
_cell.angle_alpha   90.00
_cell.angle_beta   90.00
_cell.angle_gamma   90.00
#
_symmetry.space_group_name_H-M   'P 1'
#
loop_
_entity.id
_entity.type
_entity.pdbx_description
1 polymer ?
#
loop_
_entity_poly.entity_id
_entity_poly.type
_entity_poly.pdbx_seq_one_letter_code
_entity_poly.pdbx_strand_id
1 'polypeptide(L)'
;MNWYQALFDLIDMRSFSNLWYWIALGVIWSSASHWVLGVPHDMVSRARREGGQALEDLETLVRINVARMLHASRNHGAVLIGILCFMVTVLAMLGFWYHREFAQAVLFLFVPLIVLLFLSMRAAVKIEAGEDRGEALFRRLSWHRLAVQFLGMISIFVTSLYGMWVNIQFVMPG
;
A
#
# COMPACT_ATOMS: atom_id res chain seq x y z
N MET A 1 2.00 30.14 19.49
CA MET A 1 1.77 28.75 19.02
C MET A 1 2.94 28.32 18.18
N ASN A 2 3.70 27.33 18.64
CA ASN A 2 4.74 26.71 17.82
C ASN A 2 4.04 25.88 16.74
N TRP A 3 4.43 26.00 15.47
CA TRP A 3 3.85 25.22 14.38
C TRP A 3 3.88 23.72 14.65
N TYR A 4 4.85 23.24 15.44
CA TYR A 4 4.89 21.90 16.00
C TYR A 4 3.66 21.55 16.83
N GLN A 5 3.21 22.44 17.73
CA GLN A 5 2.00 22.23 18.54
C GLN A 5 0.74 22.19 17.67
N ALA A 6 0.65 23.05 16.65
CA ALA A 6 -0.45 22.98 15.69
C ALA A 6 -0.44 21.68 14.87
N LEU A 7 0.75 21.14 14.56
CA LEU A 7 0.93 19.84 13.90
C LEU A 7 0.55 18.69 14.83
N PHE A 8 0.88 18.77 16.13
CA PHE A 8 0.46 17.79 17.15
C PHE A 8 -1.03 17.85 17.45
N ASP A 9 -1.66 19.04 17.46
CA ASP A 9 -3.11 19.20 17.57
C ASP A 9 -3.83 18.75 16.28
N LEU A 10 -3.19 18.87 15.10
CA LEU A 10 -3.67 18.20 13.88
C LEU A 10 -3.41 16.69 13.89
N ILE A 11 -2.65 16.17 14.86
CA ILE A 11 -2.47 14.74 15.14
C ILE A 11 -3.22 14.40 16.46
N ASP A 12 -4.21 15.20 16.87
CA ASP A 12 -4.93 14.95 18.12
C ASP A 12 -5.61 13.56 18.12
N MET A 13 -5.63 12.97 19.32
CA MET A 13 -5.80 11.56 19.70
C MET A 13 -7.10 10.86 19.25
N ARG A 14 -7.89 11.50 18.38
CA ARG A 14 -9.05 10.94 17.67
C ARG A 14 -8.70 10.64 16.23
N SER A 15 -7.82 9.66 16.03
CA SER A 15 -7.11 9.47 14.75
C SER A 15 -8.04 9.25 13.54
N PHE A 16 -9.21 8.63 13.73
CA PHE A 16 -10.18 8.43 12.66
C PHE A 16 -11.05 9.65 12.35
N SER A 17 -11.18 10.58 13.29
CA SER A 17 -11.95 11.83 13.12
C SER A 17 -11.08 12.97 12.60
N ASN A 18 -9.76 12.77 12.57
CA ASN A 18 -8.81 13.77 12.19
C ASN A 18 -8.45 13.67 10.69
N LEU A 19 -8.32 14.82 10.03
CA LEU A 19 -8.05 14.92 8.60
C LEU A 19 -6.70 14.30 8.21
N TRP A 20 -5.72 14.30 9.12
CA TRP A 20 -4.38 13.77 8.84
C TRP A 20 -4.44 12.33 8.31
N TYR A 21 -5.30 11.51 8.92
CA TYR A 21 -5.40 10.09 8.61
C TYR A 21 -5.94 9.89 7.20
N TRP A 22 -7.00 10.62 6.84
CA TRP A 22 -7.62 10.55 5.53
C TRP A 22 -6.73 11.11 4.42
N ILE A 23 -5.95 12.16 4.72
CA ILE A 23 -4.92 12.67 3.80
C ILE A 23 -3.85 11.60 3.58
N ALA A 24 -3.29 11.02 4.65
CA ALA A 24 -2.27 9.99 4.54
C ALA A 24 -2.78 8.79 3.74
N LEU A 25 -3.98 8.29 4.06
CA LEU A 25 -4.65 7.22 3.34
C LEU A 25 -4.82 7.56 1.85
N GLY A 26 -5.33 8.76 1.53
CA GLY A 26 -5.51 9.21 0.15
C GLY A 26 -4.20 9.31 -0.63
N VAL A 27 -3.15 9.88 -0.03
CA VAL A 27 -1.82 10.00 -0.66
C VAL A 27 -1.20 8.63 -0.90
N ILE A 28 -1.27 7.73 0.09
CA ILE A 28 -0.75 6.36 -0.01
C ILE A 28 -1.44 5.62 -1.16
N TRP A 29 -2.77 5.62 -1.20
CA TRP A 29 -3.51 4.88 -2.22
C TRP A 29 -3.45 5.52 -3.61
N SER A 30 -3.37 6.85 -3.69
CA SER A 30 -3.12 7.56 -4.95
C SER A 30 -1.76 7.17 -5.52
N SER A 31 -0.71 7.20 -4.69
CA SER A 31 0.64 6.79 -5.09
C SER A 31 0.68 5.32 -5.49
N ALA A 32 0.15 4.42 -4.64
CA ALA A 32 0.10 2.99 -4.91
C ALA A 32 -0.65 2.63 -6.20
N SER A 33 -1.70 3.39 -6.54
CA SER A 33 -2.48 3.14 -7.77
C SER A 33 -1.82 3.68 -9.03
N HIS A 34 -0.95 4.69 -8.90
CA HIS A 34 -0.20 5.28 -10.02
C HIS A 34 0.99 4.41 -10.43
N TRP A 35 1.68 3.81 -9.46
CA TRP A 35 2.89 3.00 -9.68
C TRP A 35 2.56 1.50 -9.69
N VAL A 36 2.61 0.87 -10.87
CA VAL A 36 2.36 -0.56 -11.05
C VAL A 36 3.70 -1.28 -11.14
N LEU A 37 4.10 -2.00 -10.08
CA LEU A 37 5.43 -2.64 -9.98
C LEU A 37 6.60 -1.68 -10.25
N GLY A 38 6.47 -0.44 -9.78
CA GLY A 38 7.49 0.61 -9.96
C GLY A 38 7.49 1.26 -11.35
N VAL A 39 6.52 0.93 -12.20
CA VAL A 39 6.35 1.56 -13.52
C VAL A 39 5.11 2.48 -13.52
N PRO A 40 5.22 3.71 -14.03
CA PRO A 40 4.08 4.61 -14.21
C PRO A 40 3.02 4.02 -15.15
N HIS A 41 1.73 4.10 -14.78
CA HIS A 41 0.65 3.54 -15.57
C HIS A 41 0.51 4.16 -16.98
N ASP A 42 0.87 5.42 -17.14
CA ASP A 42 0.91 6.10 -18.44
C ASP A 42 1.90 5.44 -19.40
N MET A 43 3.05 4.97 -18.93
CA MET A 43 3.99 4.20 -19.74
C MET A 43 3.38 2.87 -20.21
N VAL A 44 2.61 2.21 -19.35
CA VAL A 44 1.91 0.95 -19.71
C VAL A 44 0.87 1.20 -20.81
N SER A 45 0.08 2.26 -20.67
CA SER A 45 -0.91 2.66 -21.68
C SER A 45 -0.25 3.04 -23.01
N ARG A 46 0.84 3.82 -22.94
CA ARG A 46 1.62 4.24 -24.10
C ARG A 46 2.23 3.06 -24.84
N ALA A 47 2.91 2.15 -24.13
CA ALA A 47 3.49 0.94 -24.71
C ALA A 47 2.45 0.07 -25.43
N ARG A 48 1.23 -0.01 -24.89
CA ARG A 48 0.13 -0.77 -25.50
C ARG A 48 -0.40 -0.12 -26.79
N ARG A 49 -0.36 1.21 -26.89
CA ARG A 49 -0.87 1.97 -28.05
C ARG A 49 0.16 2.11 -29.16
N GLU A 50 1.40 2.41 -28.80
CA GLU A 50 2.48 2.76 -29.74
C GLU A 50 3.31 1.54 -30.15
N GLY A 51 3.48 0.55 -29.27
CA GLY A 51 4.37 -0.59 -29.52
C GLY A 51 5.82 -0.17 -29.75
N GLY A 52 6.59 -1.05 -30.42
CA GLY A 52 7.99 -0.79 -30.81
C GLY A 52 8.87 -0.39 -29.62
N GLN A 53 9.57 0.73 -29.73
CA GLN A 53 10.46 1.25 -28.69
C GLN A 53 9.75 1.43 -27.33
N ALA A 54 8.51 1.90 -27.33
CA ALA A 54 7.76 2.13 -26.08
C ALA A 54 7.47 0.81 -25.33
N LEU A 55 7.32 -0.30 -26.07
CA LEU A 55 7.18 -1.63 -25.48
C LEU A 55 8.52 -2.14 -24.93
N GLU A 56 9.61 -2.00 -25.69
CA GLU A 56 10.94 -2.42 -25.23
C GLU A 56 11.41 -1.67 -23.98
N ASP A 57 11.12 -0.36 -23.91
CA ASP A 57 11.42 0.47 -22.74
C ASP A 57 10.60 0.00 -21.53
N LEU A 58 9.31 -0.29 -21.71
CA LEU A 58 8.45 -0.82 -20.65
C LEU A 58 8.96 -2.18 -20.14
N GLU A 59 9.22 -3.13 -21.04
CA GLU A 59 9.71 -4.46 -20.69
C GLU A 59 11.04 -4.38 -19.95
N THR A 60 11.95 -3.50 -20.39
CA THR A 60 13.23 -3.27 -19.73
C THR A 60 13.07 -2.67 -18.34
N LEU A 61 12.21 -1.67 -18.18
CA LEU A 61 11.96 -1.03 -16.89
C LEU A 61 11.33 -2.01 -15.89
N VAL A 62 10.33 -2.78 -16.32
CA VAL A 62 9.71 -3.83 -15.50
C VAL A 62 10.75 -4.86 -15.08
N ARG A 63 11.59 -5.33 -16.01
CA ARG A 63 12.65 -6.31 -15.73
C ARG A 63 13.60 -5.80 -14.65
N ILE A 64 14.04 -4.54 -14.72
CA ILE A 64 14.92 -3.93 -13.72
C ILE A 64 14.23 -3.85 -12.35
N ASN A 65 12.97 -3.40 -12.30
CA ASN A 65 12.22 -3.28 -11.05
C ASN A 65 11.96 -4.64 -10.39
N VAL A 66 11.56 -5.64 -11.20
CA VAL A 66 11.36 -7.03 -10.75
C VAL A 66 12.67 -7.61 -10.20
N ALA A 67 13.77 -7.47 -10.93
CA ALA A 67 15.07 -7.96 -10.49
C ALA A 67 15.50 -7.33 -9.16
N ARG A 68 15.34 -6.00 -9.01
CA ARG A 68 15.65 -5.30 -7.76
C ARG A 68 14.80 -5.78 -6.60
N MET A 69 13.49 -5.95 -6.82
CA MET A 69 12.56 -6.36 -5.78
C MET A 69 12.82 -7.81 -5.33
N LEU A 70 13.05 -8.72 -6.27
CA LEU A 70 13.39 -10.11 -5.97
C LEU A 70 14.77 -10.24 -5.32
N HIS A 71 15.74 -9.44 -5.72
CA HIS A 71 17.06 -9.41 -5.07
C HIS A 71 16.97 -8.97 -3.61
N ALA A 72 16.24 -7.88 -3.33
CA ALA A 72 16.00 -7.42 -1.97
C ALA A 72 15.29 -8.49 -1.13
N SER A 73 14.28 -9.16 -1.68
CA SER A 73 13.54 -10.21 -0.99
C SER A 73 14.36 -11.50 -0.78
N ARG A 74 15.20 -11.90 -1.72
CA ARG A 74 16.04 -13.11 -1.57
C ARG A 74 17.12 -12.92 -0.51
N ASN A 75 17.68 -11.72 -0.40
CA ASN A 75 18.76 -11.44 0.55
C ASN A 75 18.24 -11.09 1.95
N HIS A 76 17.13 -10.34 2.05
CA HIS A 76 16.66 -9.77 3.32
C HIS A 76 15.23 -10.18 3.69
N GLY A 77 14.61 -11.11 2.94
CA GLY A 77 13.20 -11.46 3.11
C GLY A 77 12.84 -11.94 4.51
N ALA A 78 13.64 -12.82 5.10
CA ALA A 78 13.39 -13.34 6.46
C ALA A 78 13.44 -12.23 7.51
N VAL A 79 14.45 -11.34 7.44
CA VAL A 79 14.60 -10.21 8.36
C VAL A 79 13.43 -9.22 8.20
N LEU A 80 13.07 -8.91 6.95
CA LEU A 80 11.95 -8.02 6.65
C LEU A 80 10.63 -8.56 7.19
N ILE A 81 10.34 -9.86 6.99
CA ILE A 81 9.14 -10.51 7.53
C ILE A 81 9.16 -10.45 9.06
N GLY A 82 10.29 -10.74 9.71
CA GLY A 82 10.43 -10.64 11.15
C GLY A 82 10.10 -9.25 11.68
N ILE A 83 10.65 -8.20 11.05
CA ILE A 83 10.37 -6.81 11.40
C ILE A 83 8.89 -6.47 11.18
N LEU A 84 8.30 -6.87 10.06
CA LEU A 84 6.88 -6.62 9.76
C LEU A 84 5.96 -7.29 10.78
N CYS A 85 6.19 -8.57 11.09
CA CYS A 85 5.42 -9.31 12.09
C CYS A 85 5.55 -8.67 13.48
N PHE A 86 6.77 -8.28 13.88
CA PHE A 86 6.99 -7.58 15.13
C PHE A 86 6.23 -6.26 15.19
N MET A 87 6.35 -5.41 14.15
CA MET A 87 5.66 -4.12 14.07
C MET A 87 4.14 -4.27 14.12
N VAL A 88 3.58 -5.21 13.36
CA VAL A 88 2.14 -5.51 13.38
C VAL A 88 1.70 -5.97 14.77
N THR A 89 2.48 -6.83 15.43
CA THR A 89 2.16 -7.33 16.77
C THR A 89 2.17 -6.22 17.82
N VAL A 90 3.20 -5.36 17.80
CA VAL A 90 3.30 -4.21 18.71
C VAL A 90 2.16 -3.23 18.47
N LEU A 91 1.86 -2.89 17.21
CA LEU A 91 0.75 -2.00 16.87
C LEU A 91 -0.61 -2.62 17.25
N ALA A 92 -0.79 -3.93 17.08
CA ALA A 92 -2.00 -4.62 17.48
C ALA A 92 -2.17 -4.63 19.00
N MET A 93 -1.12 -4.88 19.77
CA MET A 93 -1.16 -4.76 21.24
C MET A 93 -1.49 -3.33 21.67
N LEU A 94 -0.76 -2.33 21.17
CA LEU A 94 -1.02 -0.94 21.51
C LEU A 94 -2.44 -0.50 21.10
N GLY A 95 -2.88 -0.92 19.92
CA GLY A 95 -4.17 -0.54 19.36
C GLY A 95 -5.34 -1.19 20.09
N PHE A 96 -5.35 -2.52 20.23
CA PHE A 96 -6.50 -3.25 20.73
C PHE A 96 -6.42 -3.58 22.22
N TRP A 97 -5.24 -3.88 22.75
CA TRP A 97 -5.09 -4.20 24.18
C TRP A 97 -5.03 -2.95 25.06
N TYR A 98 -4.28 -1.94 24.62
CA TYR A 98 -4.18 -0.66 25.33
C TYR A 98 -5.16 0.40 24.83
N HIS A 99 -6.08 0.04 23.93
CA HIS A 99 -7.10 0.91 23.35
C HIS A 99 -6.55 2.25 22.80
N ARG A 100 -5.34 2.24 22.24
CA ARG A 100 -4.74 3.44 21.63
C ARG A 100 -5.22 3.63 20.20
N GLU A 101 -6.14 4.58 19.99
CA GLU A 101 -6.69 4.89 18.65
C GLU A 101 -5.62 5.15 17.58
N PHE A 102 -4.57 5.89 17.94
CA PHE A 102 -3.47 6.18 17.01
C PHE A 102 -2.79 4.90 16.51
N ALA A 103 -2.55 3.93 17.40
CA ALA A 103 -1.95 2.66 17.01
C ALA A 103 -2.91 1.83 16.13
N GLN A 104 -4.22 1.88 16.39
CA GLN A 104 -5.23 1.27 15.50
C GLN A 104 -5.18 1.90 14.11
N ALA A 105 -5.20 3.23 14.02
CA ALA A 105 -5.13 3.95 12.76
C ALA A 105 -3.86 3.61 11.97
N VAL A 106 -2.68 3.65 12.61
CA VAL A 106 -1.42 3.24 11.96
C VAL A 106 -1.48 1.79 11.49
N LEU A 107 -2.07 0.88 12.28
CA LEU A 107 -2.26 -0.52 11.87
C LEU A 107 -3.15 -0.64 10.62
N PHE A 108 -4.26 0.10 10.53
CA PHE A 108 -5.14 0.13 9.36
C PHE A 108 -4.45 0.69 8.10
N LEU A 109 -3.47 1.58 8.25
CA LEU A 109 -2.61 2.00 7.14
C LEU A 109 -1.58 0.92 6.76
N PHE A 110 -0.98 0.28 7.76
CA PHE A 110 0.17 -0.60 7.56
C PHE A 110 -0.20 -1.98 7.02
N VAL A 111 -1.29 -2.58 7.52
CA VAL A 111 -1.75 -3.92 7.11
C VAL A 111 -1.98 -4.03 5.60
N PRO A 112 -2.75 -3.15 4.94
CA PRO A 112 -2.96 -3.29 3.51
C PRO A 112 -1.69 -2.95 2.69
N LEU A 113 -0.76 -2.17 3.22
CA LEU A 113 0.55 -1.98 2.60
C LEU A 113 1.39 -3.27 2.60
N ILE A 114 1.30 -4.08 3.65
CA ILE A 114 1.93 -5.42 3.70
C ILE A 114 1.30 -6.33 2.64
N VAL A 115 -0.04 -6.30 2.50
CA VAL A 115 -0.74 -7.08 1.46
C VAL A 115 -0.33 -6.60 0.06
N LEU A 116 -0.19 -5.29 -0.15
CA LEU A 116 0.31 -4.72 -1.40
C LEU A 116 1.72 -5.21 -1.70
N LEU A 117 2.64 -5.18 -0.73
CA LEU A 117 4.00 -5.69 -0.88
C LEU A 117 3.98 -7.17 -1.31
N PHE A 118 3.15 -7.99 -0.68
CA PHE A 118 3.00 -9.39 -1.03
C PHE A 118 2.46 -9.59 -2.46
N LEU A 119 1.44 -8.82 -2.86
CA LEU A 119 0.90 -8.86 -4.22
C LEU A 119 1.95 -8.46 -5.27
N SER A 120 2.76 -7.44 -4.97
CA SER A 120 3.87 -6.99 -5.81
C SER A 120 4.92 -8.09 -5.96
N MET A 121 5.35 -8.69 -4.85
CA MET A 121 6.29 -9.83 -4.85
C MET A 121 5.78 -11.00 -5.67
N ARG A 122 4.51 -11.40 -5.49
CA ARG A 122 3.90 -12.49 -6.25
C ARG A 122 3.82 -12.18 -7.74
N ALA A 123 3.55 -10.93 -8.13
CA ALA A 123 3.54 -10.54 -9.53
C ALA A 123 4.95 -10.55 -10.12
N ALA A 124 5.96 -10.09 -9.39
CA ALA A 124 7.36 -10.12 -9.81
C ALA A 124 7.90 -11.54 -10.02
N VAL A 125 7.60 -12.49 -9.13
CA VAL A 125 7.98 -13.90 -9.32
C VAL A 125 7.38 -14.47 -10.60
N LYS A 126 6.12 -14.12 -10.91
CA LYS A 126 5.46 -14.60 -12.14
C LYS A 126 6.02 -13.95 -13.41
N ILE A 127 6.44 -12.69 -13.33
CA ILE A 127 7.13 -12.01 -14.42
C ILE A 127 8.49 -12.67 -14.66
N GLU A 128 9.28 -12.93 -13.61
CA GLU A 128 10.55 -13.66 -13.71
C GLU A 128 10.37 -15.08 -14.29
N ALA A 129 9.23 -15.72 -14.00
CA ALA A 129 8.90 -17.06 -14.50
C ALA A 129 8.45 -17.10 -15.99
N GLY A 130 8.49 -15.98 -16.72
CA GLY A 130 8.24 -15.93 -18.17
C GLY A 130 7.02 -15.11 -18.61
N GLU A 131 6.42 -14.31 -17.72
CA GLU A 131 5.40 -13.32 -18.08
C GLU A 131 6.00 -11.90 -18.24
N ASP A 132 7.24 -11.81 -18.72
CA ASP A 132 8.02 -10.57 -18.85
C ASP A 132 7.83 -9.82 -20.17
N ARG A 133 7.07 -10.37 -21.13
CA ARG A 133 6.92 -9.78 -22.46
C ARG A 133 5.50 -9.77 -23.01
N GLY A 134 5.28 -8.85 -23.94
CA GLY A 134 4.08 -8.77 -24.78
C GLY A 134 2.76 -8.80 -23.99
N GLU A 135 1.77 -9.54 -24.49
CA GLU A 135 0.44 -9.61 -23.87
C GLU A 135 0.44 -10.20 -22.46
N ALA A 136 1.35 -11.15 -22.17
CA ALA A 136 1.45 -11.75 -20.85
C ALA A 136 1.82 -10.70 -19.80
N LEU A 137 2.79 -9.84 -20.12
CA LEU A 137 3.18 -8.71 -19.27
C LEU A 137 2.03 -7.72 -19.07
N PHE A 138 1.38 -7.28 -20.15
CA PHE A 138 0.24 -6.35 -20.06
C PHE A 138 -0.90 -6.90 -19.21
N ARG A 139 -1.22 -8.19 -19.37
CA ARG A 139 -2.23 -8.87 -18.57
C ARG A 139 -1.83 -8.89 -17.10
N ARG A 140 -0.58 -9.22 -16.79
CA ARG A 140 -0.06 -9.26 -15.41
C ARG A 140 -0.08 -7.89 -14.75
N LEU A 141 0.38 -6.84 -15.43
CA LEU A 141 0.34 -5.46 -14.94
C LEU A 141 -1.09 -4.98 -14.69
N SER A 142 -2.00 -5.30 -15.62
CA SER A 142 -3.42 -4.95 -15.50
C SER A 142 -4.09 -5.62 -14.29
N TRP A 143 -3.84 -6.93 -14.10
CA TRP A 143 -4.33 -7.67 -12.93
C TRP A 143 -3.74 -7.17 -11.62
N HIS A 144 -2.45 -6.86 -11.60
CA HIS A 144 -1.80 -6.31 -10.41
C HIS A 144 -2.42 -4.97 -10.04
N ARG A 145 -2.60 -4.06 -11.01
CA ARG A 145 -3.26 -2.76 -10.79
C ARG A 145 -4.69 -2.92 -10.26
N LEU A 146 -5.49 -3.79 -10.87
CA LEU A 146 -6.86 -4.03 -10.42
C LEU A 146 -6.89 -4.57 -8.98
N ALA A 147 -5.98 -5.46 -8.63
CA ALA A 147 -5.84 -5.95 -7.25
C ALA A 147 -5.44 -4.83 -6.27
N VAL A 148 -4.53 -3.94 -6.65
CA VAL A 148 -4.14 -2.78 -5.82
C VAL A 148 -5.31 -1.80 -5.62
N GLN A 149 -6.07 -1.50 -6.68
CA GLN A 149 -7.24 -0.62 -6.57
C GLN A 149 -8.33 -1.23 -5.69
N PHE A 150 -8.62 -2.52 -5.86
CA PHE A 150 -9.59 -3.23 -5.05
C PHE A 150 -9.17 -3.27 -3.58
N LEU A 151 -7.88 -3.53 -3.32
CA LEU A 151 -7.31 -3.50 -1.98
C LEU A 151 -7.44 -2.11 -1.35
N GLY A 152 -7.19 -1.04 -2.11
CA GLY A 152 -7.37 0.33 -1.65
C GLY A 152 -8.82 0.66 -1.32
N MET A 153 -9.75 0.27 -2.18
CA MET A 153 -11.19 0.44 -1.95
C MET A 153 -11.65 -0.29 -0.68
N ILE A 154 -11.24 -1.55 -0.49
CA ILE A 154 -11.53 -2.31 0.73
C ILE A 154 -10.92 -1.63 1.95
N SER A 155 -9.67 -1.19 1.84
CA SER A 155 -8.95 -0.57 2.96
C SER A 155 -9.66 0.69 3.43
N ILE A 156 -10.03 1.57 2.49
CA ILE A 156 -10.80 2.79 2.77
C ILE A 156 -12.14 2.43 3.40
N PHE A 157 -12.88 1.48 2.82
CA PHE A 157 -14.20 1.08 3.31
C PHE A 157 -14.15 0.52 4.74
N VAL A 158 -13.29 -0.46 5.00
CA VAL A 158 -13.14 -1.10 6.32
C VAL A 158 -12.72 -0.07 7.37
N THR A 159 -11.78 0.79 7.00
CA THR A 159 -11.30 1.88 7.86
C THR A 159 -12.40 2.88 8.19
N SER A 160 -13.22 3.27 7.21
CA SER A 160 -14.36 4.18 7.42
C SER A 160 -15.36 3.57 8.39
N LEU A 161 -15.72 2.30 8.20
CA LEU A 161 -16.66 1.60 9.09
C LEU A 161 -16.12 1.52 10.51
N TYR A 162 -14.84 1.15 10.67
CA TYR A 162 -14.21 1.06 11.97
C TYR A 162 -14.11 2.42 12.66
N GLY A 163 -13.70 3.46 11.91
CA GLY A 163 -13.61 4.83 12.42
C GLY A 163 -14.96 5.38 12.90
N MET A 164 -16.04 5.09 12.18
CA MET A 164 -17.41 5.43 12.61
C MET A 164 -17.79 4.71 13.90
N TRP A 165 -17.49 3.40 14.01
CA TRP A 165 -17.79 2.61 15.19
C TRP A 165 -17.07 3.15 16.45
N VAL A 166 -15.77 3.44 16.34
CA VAL A 166 -14.98 4.05 17.43
C VAL A 166 -15.56 5.42 17.81
N ASN A 167 -15.94 6.24 16.83
CA ASN A 167 -16.53 7.55 17.09
C ASN A 167 -17.88 7.45 17.84
N ILE A 168 -18.75 6.52 17.45
CA ILE A 168 -20.06 6.31 18.11
C ILE A 168 -19.90 5.87 19.57
N GLN A 169 -18.94 4.98 19.87
CA GLN A 169 -18.64 4.57 21.24
C GLN A 169 -18.22 5.72 22.15
N PHE A 170 -17.54 6.72 21.58
CA PHE A 170 -17.18 7.94 22.30
C PHE A 170 -18.35 8.89 22.54
N VAL A 171 -19.33 8.92 21.64
CA VAL A 171 -20.48 9.86 21.70
C VAL A 171 -21.60 9.34 22.60
N MET A 172 -21.77 8.01 22.72
CA MET A 172 -22.72 7.40 23.65
C MET A 172 -21.98 6.58 24.71
N PRO A 173 -21.40 7.20 25.75
CA PRO A 173 -20.95 6.46 26.91
C PRO A 173 -22.20 5.93 27.62
N GLY A 174 -22.38 4.61 27.61
CA GLY A 174 -23.32 3.93 28.51
C GLY A 174 -22.85 4.03 29.96
#